data_AF-A0A6N1CMX8-F1
#
_entry.id   AF-A0A6N1CMX8-F1
#
_cell.length_a   1.000
_cell.length_b   1.000
_cell.length_c   1.000
_cell.angle_alpha   90.00
_cell.angle_beta   90.00
_cell.angle_gamma   90.00
#
_symmetry.space_group_name_H-M   'P 1'
#
loop_
_entity.id
_entity.type
_entity.pdbx_description
1 polymer ?
#
loop_
_entity_poly.entity_id
_entity_poly.type
_entity_poly.pdbx_seq_one_letter_code
_entity_poly.pdbx_strand_id
1 'polypeptide(L)'
;MDERQEAIKHKIRAVVTSSESDEITYRSEWLGYLPFPVFHWVEYQGESFSSDFPFDWTLEDLLILEQAGFLEKLEAYENPEDHFDRDIKYRVHVERV
;
A
#
# COMPACT_ATOMS: atom_id res chain seq x y z
N MET A 1 7.42 9.23 11.92
CA MET A 1 6.11 9.13 11.25
C MET A 1 5.64 10.55 11.10
N ASP A 2 5.53 11.00 9.86
CA ASP A 2 5.28 12.38 9.46
C ASP A 2 3.83 12.52 8.97
N GLU A 3 3.38 13.76 8.71
CA GLU A 3 1.99 14.07 8.35
C GLU A 3 1.49 13.24 7.14
N ARG A 4 2.39 12.91 6.21
CA ARG A 4 2.11 12.05 5.06
C ARG A 4 1.70 10.64 5.49
N GLN A 5 2.51 9.97 6.30
CA GLN A 5 2.21 8.60 6.71
C GLN A 5 0.99 8.56 7.63
N GLU A 6 0.76 9.63 8.41
CA GLU A 6 -0.49 9.77 9.18
C GLU A 6 -1.72 9.88 8.27
N ALA A 7 -1.65 10.66 7.19
CA ALA A 7 -2.74 10.74 6.21
C ALA A 7 -2.99 9.39 5.53
N ILE A 8 -1.93 8.69 5.11
CA ILE A 8 -2.02 7.34 4.51
C ILE A 8 -2.65 6.37 5.51
N LYS A 9 -2.17 6.33 6.76
CA LYS A 9 -2.73 5.51 7.83
C LYS A 9 -4.22 5.78 8.04
N HIS A 10 -4.62 7.05 8.09
CA HIS A 10 -6.01 7.43 8.27
C HIS A 10 -6.89 6.92 7.12
N LYS A 11 -6.42 7.06 5.87
CA LYS A 11 -7.13 6.56 4.68
C LYS A 11 -7.27 5.04 4.67
N ILE A 12 -6.17 4.32 4.90
CA ILE A 12 -6.17 2.84 4.99
C ILE A 12 -7.15 2.39 6.08
N ARG A 13 -7.08 3.01 7.27
CA ARG A 13 -7.98 2.70 8.38
C ARG A 13 -9.44 2.93 7.99
N ALA A 14 -9.76 4.05 7.34
CA ALA A 14 -11.13 4.35 6.94
C ALA A 14 -11.70 3.31 5.96
N VAL A 15 -10.90 2.90 4.97
CA VAL A 15 -11.29 1.86 3.99
C VAL A 15 -11.52 0.52 4.68
N VAL A 16 -10.55 0.06 5.47
CA VAL A 16 -10.64 -1.22 6.19
C VAL A 16 -11.78 -1.24 7.21
N THR A 17 -12.00 -0.16 7.96
CA THR A 17 -13.08 -0.09 8.97
C THR A 17 -14.47 -0.11 8.33
N SER A 18 -14.60 0.34 7.08
CA SER A 18 -15.87 0.31 6.35
C SER A 18 -16.22 -1.05 5.75
N SER A 19 -15.31 -2.03 5.84
CA SER A 19 -15.37 -3.29 5.10
C SER A 19 -15.05 -4.50 6.00
N GLU A 20 -15.26 -5.72 5.50
CA GLU A 20 -15.16 -6.94 6.31
C GLU A 20 -13.73 -7.49 6.47
N SER A 21 -12.83 -7.19 5.53
CA SER A 21 -11.43 -7.65 5.54
C SER A 21 -10.48 -6.56 6.01
N ASP A 22 -9.42 -6.97 6.71
CA ASP A 22 -8.33 -6.08 7.12
C ASP A 22 -7.11 -6.20 6.20
N GLU A 23 -7.26 -6.74 5.00
CA GLU A 23 -6.15 -6.98 4.07
C GLU A 23 -6.13 -5.96 2.94
N ILE A 24 -4.95 -5.38 2.68
CA ILE A 24 -4.67 -4.50 1.54
C ILE A 24 -3.52 -5.10 0.73
N THR A 25 -3.45 -4.77 -0.55
CA THR A 25 -2.33 -5.19 -1.41
C THR A 25 -1.68 -3.96 -2.02
N TYR A 26 -0.38 -3.81 -1.82
CA TYR A 26 0.44 -2.88 -2.58
C TYR A 26 0.84 -3.55 -3.89
N ARG A 27 0.72 -2.83 -5.00
CA ARG A 27 1.18 -3.25 -6.31
C ARG A 27 2.09 -2.19 -6.91
N SER A 28 3.11 -2.64 -7.62
CA SER A 28 3.88 -1.79 -8.53
C SER A 28 4.06 -2.48 -9.86
N GLU A 29 4.06 -1.71 -10.94
CA GLU A 29 4.26 -2.18 -12.31
C GLU A 29 5.08 -1.13 -13.08
N TRP A 30 6.00 -1.60 -13.93
CA TRP A 30 6.67 -0.72 -14.87
C TRP A 30 5.90 -0.62 -16.19
N LEU A 31 5.52 0.59 -16.59
CA LEU A 31 4.72 0.84 -17.80
C LEU A 31 5.49 0.61 -19.12
N GLY A 32 6.76 0.19 -19.06
CA GLY A 32 7.51 -0.33 -20.22
C GLY A 32 8.14 0.71 -21.16
N TYR A 33 8.06 2.01 -20.87
CA TYR A 33 8.69 3.05 -21.69
C TYR A 33 9.03 4.34 -20.91
N LEU A 34 10.15 4.96 -21.27
CA LEU A 34 10.51 6.30 -20.79
C LEU A 34 9.52 7.35 -21.31
N PRO A 35 9.22 8.42 -20.56
CA PRO A 35 9.81 8.81 -19.27
C PRO A 35 8.99 8.36 -18.04
N PHE A 36 8.07 7.39 -18.18
CA PHE A 36 7.15 7.09 -17.10
C PHE A 36 7.85 6.32 -15.97
N PRO A 37 7.78 6.83 -14.72
CA PRO A 37 8.31 6.10 -13.57
C PRO A 37 7.48 4.83 -13.33
N VAL A 38 7.99 3.96 -12.46
CA VAL A 38 7.25 2.81 -11.94
C VAL A 38 5.92 3.30 -11.39
N PHE A 39 4.83 2.75 -11.90
CA PHE A 39 3.50 3.04 -11.40
C PHE A 39 3.26 2.16 -10.19
N HIS A 40 2.68 2.71 -9.13
CA HIS A 40 2.42 1.95 -7.91
C HIS A 40 1.11 2.41 -7.27
N TRP A 41 0.39 1.46 -6.69
CA TRP A 41 -0.90 1.68 -6.09
C TRP A 41 -1.14 0.74 -4.92
N VAL A 42 -2.16 1.06 -4.12
CA VAL A 42 -2.68 0.18 -3.08
C VAL A 42 -4.13 -0.12 -3.43
N GLU A 43 -4.45 -1.40 -3.41
CA GLU A 43 -5.78 -1.91 -3.61
C GLU A 43 -6.34 -2.57 -2.35
N TYR A 44 -7.66 -2.50 -2.21
CA TYR A 44 -8.44 -3.19 -1.21
C TYR A 44 -9.51 -4.00 -1.94
N GLN A 45 -9.54 -5.32 -1.74
CA GLN A 45 -10.45 -6.24 -2.44
C GLN A 45 -10.47 -6.08 -3.98
N GLY A 46 -9.33 -5.70 -4.58
CA GLY A 46 -9.19 -5.49 -6.04
C GLY A 46 -9.58 -4.09 -6.52
N GLU A 47 -9.96 -3.19 -5.63
CA GLU A 47 -10.23 -1.78 -5.96
C GLU A 47 -9.08 -0.89 -5.48
N SER A 48 -8.49 -0.12 -6.40
CA SER A 48 -7.42 0.84 -6.06
C SER A 48 -7.99 2.03 -5.29
N PHE A 49 -7.42 2.33 -4.12
CA PHE A 49 -7.81 3.50 -3.31
C PHE A 49 -6.63 4.43 -3.00
N SER A 50 -5.41 4.08 -3.45
CA SER A 50 -4.23 4.93 -3.28
C SER A 50 -4.26 6.22 -4.10
N SER A 51 -5.24 6.42 -4.97
CA SER A 51 -5.48 7.72 -5.63
C SER A 51 -5.81 8.83 -4.63
N ASP A 52 -6.30 8.48 -3.45
CA ASP A 52 -6.58 9.38 -2.33
C ASP A 52 -5.35 9.66 -1.44
N PHE A 53 -4.20 9.06 -1.74
CA PHE A 53 -2.99 9.25 -0.94
C PHE A 53 -2.32 10.59 -1.26
N PRO A 54 -1.50 11.11 -0.33
CA PRO A 54 -0.68 12.29 -0.60
C PRO A 54 0.18 12.11 -1.86
N PHE A 55 0.39 13.20 -2.59
CA PHE A 55 1.29 13.22 -3.74
C PHE A 55 2.71 12.81 -3.34
N ASP A 56 3.42 12.10 -4.23
CA ASP A 56 4.78 11.58 -3.99
C ASP A 56 4.88 10.59 -2.80
N TRP A 57 3.79 9.89 -2.45
CA TRP A 57 3.91 8.75 -1.54
C TRP A 57 4.75 7.64 -2.18
N THR A 58 5.45 6.85 -1.37
CA THR A 58 6.29 5.76 -1.85
C THR A 58 6.06 4.49 -1.03
N LEU A 59 6.66 3.38 -1.45
CA LEU A 59 6.67 2.15 -0.65
C LEU A 59 7.29 2.36 0.74
N GLU A 60 8.24 3.29 0.88
CA GLU A 60 8.86 3.61 2.18
C GLU A 60 7.84 4.12 3.19
N ASP A 61 6.82 4.86 2.74
CA ASP A 61 5.73 5.30 3.61
C ASP A 61 4.97 4.11 4.22
N LEU A 62 4.72 3.05 3.42
CA LEU A 62 4.10 1.82 3.92
C LEU A 62 5.03 1.02 4.84
N LEU A 63 6.35 1.01 4.56
CA LEU A 63 7.33 0.37 5.44
C LEU A 63 7.40 1.06 6.81
N ILE A 64 7.24 2.38 6.88
CA ILE A 64 7.15 3.11 8.15
C ILE A 64 5.90 2.68 8.91
N LEU A 65 4.77 2.48 8.23
CA LEU A 65 3.54 1.96 8.84
C LEU A 65 3.68 0.52 9.34
N GLU A 66 4.45 -0.29 8.61
CA GLU A 66 4.82 -1.66 9.01
C GLU A 66 5.67 -1.64 10.29
N GLN A 67 6.72 -0.82 10.32
CA GLN A 67 7.58 -0.65 11.50
C GLN A 67 6.83 -0.07 12.71
N ALA A 68 5.81 0.75 12.47
CA ALA A 68 4.93 1.29 13.50
C ALA A 68 3.90 0.25 14.01
N GLY A 69 3.86 -0.96 13.44
CA GLY A 69 2.93 -2.02 13.82
C GLY A 69 1.50 -1.82 13.32
N PHE A 70 1.26 -0.85 12.43
CA PHE A 70 -0.06 -0.64 11.82
C PHE A 70 -0.30 -1.58 10.64
N LEU A 71 0.75 -1.88 9.88
CA LEU A 71 0.73 -2.89 8.81
C LEU A 71 1.56 -4.10 9.23
N GLU A 72 1.09 -5.29 8.87
CA GLU A 72 1.83 -6.54 8.99
C GLU A 72 1.96 -7.14 7.59
N LYS A 73 3.20 -7.33 7.13
CA LYS A 73 3.44 -7.96 5.84
C LYS A 73 3.08 -9.44 5.91
N LEU A 74 2.08 -9.86 5.13
CA LEU A 74 1.64 -11.25 5.03
C LEU A 74 2.39 -12.00 3.94
N GLU A 75 2.49 -11.39 2.76
CA GLU A 75 3.08 -11.99 1.58
C GLU A 75 3.77 -10.91 0.75
N ALA A 76 4.87 -11.26 0.11
CA ALA A 76 5.54 -10.42 -0.88
C ALA A 76 5.93 -11.28 -2.07
N TYR A 77 5.48 -10.87 -3.24
CA TYR A 77 5.88 -11.40 -4.53
C TYR A 77 6.66 -10.32 -5.27
N GLU A 78 7.78 -10.71 -5.83
CA GLU A 78 8.58 -9.90 -6.74
C GLU A 78 8.83 -10.74 -7.97
N ASN A 79 8.52 -10.20 -9.14
CA ASN A 79 8.72 -10.90 -10.39
C ASN A 79 10.22 -11.03 -10.67
N PRO A 80 10.76 -12.25 -10.87
CA PRO A 80 12.18 -12.46 -11.13
C PRO A 80 12.66 -11.91 -12.47
N GLU A 81 11.74 -11.67 -13.42
CA GLU A 81 12.05 -11.11 -14.74
C GLU A 81 11.88 -9.59 -14.78
N ASP A 82 11.03 -9.03 -13.90
CA ASP A 82 10.76 -7.60 -13.79
C ASP A 82 10.73 -7.17 -12.32
N HIS A 83 11.86 -6.66 -11.81
CA HIS A 83 11.96 -6.23 -10.42
C HIS A 83 11.07 -5.02 -10.06
N PHE A 84 10.37 -4.42 -11.02
CA PHE A 84 9.41 -3.34 -10.77
C PHE A 84 8.00 -3.86 -10.56
N ASP A 85 7.69 -5.04 -11.10
CA ASP A 85 6.48 -5.80 -10.85
C ASP A 85 6.54 -6.50 -9.47
N ARG A 86 5.80 -5.92 -8.52
CA ARG A 86 5.77 -6.39 -7.13
C ARG A 86 4.38 -6.34 -6.57
N ASP A 87 4.03 -7.37 -5.82
CA ASP A 87 2.84 -7.44 -5.01
C ASP A 87 3.22 -7.65 -3.56
N ILE A 88 2.72 -6.81 -2.66
CA ILE A 88 2.93 -6.98 -1.22
C ILE A 88 1.58 -6.95 -0.54
N LYS A 89 1.18 -8.08 0.03
CA LYS A 89 -0.04 -8.17 0.82
C LYS A 89 0.26 -7.79 2.26
N TYR A 90 -0.53 -6.88 2.78
CA TYR A 90 -0.48 -6.40 4.15
C TYR A 90 -1.78 -6.68 4.89
N ARG A 91 -1.68 -7.07 6.15
CA ARG A 91 -2.78 -7.01 7.12
C ARG A 91 -2.70 -5.70 7.87
N VAL A 92 -3.82 -5.02 8.00
CA VAL A 92 -3.98 -3.78 8.72
C VAL A 92 -4.44 -4.09 10.13
N HIS A 93 -3.68 -3.66 11.13
CA HIS A 93 -4.06 -3.79 12.52
C HIS A 93 -4.98 -2.63 12.91
N VAL A 94 -6.30 -2.88 12.85
CA VAL A 94 -7.32 -1.97 13.36
C VAL A 94 -7.92 -2.53 14.65
N GLU A 95 -7.93 -1.71 15.70
CA GLU A 95 -8.75 -2.00 16.88
C GLU A 95 -10.21 -1.76 16.51
N ARG A 96 -10.96 -2.84 16.23
CA ARG A 96 -12.41 -2.81 16.07
C ARG A 96 -13.01 -2.63 17.47
N VAL A 97 -13.56 -1.44 17.75
CA VAL A 97 -14.25 -1.11 19.00
C VAL A 97 -15.71 -1.53 18.90
#